data_AF-A0A8H4GQ97-F1
#
_entry.id   AF-A0A8H4GQ97-F1
#
_cell.length_a   1.000
_cell.length_b   1.000
_cell.length_c   1.000
_cell.angle_alpha   90.00
_cell.angle_beta   90.00
_cell.angle_gamma   90.00
#
_symmetry.space_group_name_H-M   'P 1'
#
loop_
_entity.id
_entity.type
_entity.pdbx_description
1 polymer ?
#
loop_
_entity_poly.entity_id
_entity_poly.type
_entity_poly.pdbx_seq_one_letter_code
_entity_poly.pdbx_strand_id
1 'polypeptide(L)'
;MITALGQLLQLATLLDNTGANEHLVNPQTIEDVCANYPRKQWSSCFAGVIRKENGLKPWAHSTTLGEEEFPAKIMGNKLMAPYE
;
A
#
# COMPACT_ATOMS: atom_id res chain seq x y z
N MET A 1 14.78 -13.95 -10.89
CA MET A 1 15.61 -12.81 -10.46
C MET A 1 14.81 -11.54 -10.73
N ILE A 2 14.67 -10.64 -9.75
CA ILE A 2 13.98 -9.35 -9.91
C ILE A 2 15.02 -8.26 -10.24
N THR A 3 14.62 -7.22 -10.97
CA THR A 3 15.50 -6.07 -11.24
C THR A 3 15.57 -5.14 -10.02
N ALA A 4 16.62 -4.33 -9.91
CA ALA A 4 16.73 -3.34 -8.84
C ALA A 4 15.55 -2.36 -8.83
N LEU A 5 15.12 -1.91 -10.02
CA LEU A 5 13.94 -1.06 -10.17
C LEU A 5 12.66 -1.76 -9.69
N GLY A 6 12.46 -3.02 -10.08
CA GLY A 6 11.29 -3.80 -9.65
C GLY A 6 11.23 -3.99 -8.14
N GLN A 7 12.38 -4.28 -7.51
CA GLN A 7 12.46 -4.44 -6.06
C GLN A 7 12.15 -3.13 -5.33
N LEU A 8 12.72 -2.01 -5.77
CA LEU A 8 12.47 -0.70 -5.16
C LEU A 8 10.99 -0.32 -5.26
N LEU A 9 10.36 -0.59 -6.41
CA LEU A 9 8.94 -0.31 -6.62
C LEU A 9 8.05 -1.11 -5.67
N GLN A 10 8.33 -2.41 -5.50
CA GLN A 10 7.58 -3.26 -4.57
C GLN A 10 7.73 -2.81 -3.11
N LEU A 11 8.93 -2.45 -2.68
CA LEU A 11 9.20 -1.95 -1.32
C LEU A 11 8.41 -0.67 -1.04
N ALA A 12 8.49 0.33 -1.93
CA ALA A 12 7.79 1.60 -1.78
C ALA A 12 6.26 1.42 -1.81
N THR A 13 5.76 0.57 -2.72
CA THR A 13 4.32 0.29 -2.84
C THR A 13 3.77 -0.40 -1.58
N LEU A 14 4.53 -1.34 -1.00
CA LEU A 14 4.12 -2.01 0.24
C LEU A 14 4.25 -1.10 1.47
N LEU A 15 5.23 -0.20 1.51
CA LEU A 15 5.35 0.83 2.53
C LEU A 15 4.10 1.70 2.56
N ASP A 16 3.70 2.23 1.41
CA ASP A 16 2.58 3.16 1.31
C ASP A 16 1.21 2.51 1.58
N ASN A 17 1.04 1.28 1.09
CA ASN A 17 -0.23 0.57 1.18
C ASN A 17 -0.41 -0.20 2.49
N THR A 18 0.67 -0.66 3.14
CA THR A 18 0.55 -1.54 4.31
C THR A 18 1.47 -1.19 5.48
N GLY A 19 2.30 -0.15 5.35
CA GLY A 19 3.30 0.24 6.35
C GLY A 19 4.52 -0.70 6.41
N ALA A 20 4.63 -1.65 5.47
CA ALA A 20 5.73 -2.60 5.47
C ALA A 20 7.06 -1.92 5.16
N ASN A 21 8.16 -2.46 5.72
CA ASN A 21 9.51 -1.96 5.49
C ASN A 21 9.79 -0.53 6.02
N GLU A 22 8.99 -0.04 6.97
CA GLU A 22 9.17 1.31 7.56
C GLU A 22 10.58 1.57 8.09
N HIS A 23 11.25 0.54 8.60
CA HIS A 23 12.62 0.62 9.12
C HIS A 23 13.69 0.97 8.06
N LEU A 24 13.35 0.96 6.77
CA LEU A 24 14.26 1.33 5.68
C LEU A 24 14.25 2.83 5.38
N VAL A 25 13.29 3.59 5.94
CA VAL A 25 13.10 5.02 5.62
C VAL A 25 13.04 5.81 6.92
N ASN A 26 13.69 6.96 6.97
CA ASN A 26 13.62 7.85 8.13
C ASN A 26 12.17 8.37 8.29
N PRO A 27 11.58 8.37 9.50
CA PRO A 27 10.23 8.87 9.72
C PRO A 27 10.00 10.31 9.23
N GLN A 28 11.02 11.18 9.34
CA GLN A 28 10.92 12.57 8.87
C GLN A 28 10.76 12.66 7.35
N THR A 29 11.34 11.72 6.60
CA THR A 29 11.16 11.63 5.15
C THR A 29 9.73 11.22 4.80
N ILE A 30 9.11 10.31 5.56
CA ILE A 30 7.72 9.92 5.36
C ILE A 30 6.79 11.11 5.63
N GLU A 31 7.02 11.83 6.73
CA GLU A 31 6.26 13.02 7.09
C GLU A 31 6.36 14.10 6.01
N ASP A 32 7.57 14.42 5.54
CA ASP A 32 7.80 15.43 4.50
C ASP A 32 7.14 15.05 3.16
N VAL A 33 7.23 13.78 2.76
CA VAL A 33 6.55 13.29 1.54
C VAL A 33 5.03 13.39 1.69
N CYS A 34 4.46 12.96 2.82
CA CYS A 34 3.01 13.04 3.04
C CYS A 34 2.50 14.48 3.15
N ALA A 35 3.31 15.41 3.67
CA ALA A 35 2.99 16.83 3.73
C ALA A 35 2.92 17.46 2.33
N ASN A 36 3.85 17.10 1.44
CA ASN A 36 3.90 17.61 0.07
C ASN A 36 2.93 16.89 -0.88
N TYR A 37 2.60 15.62 -0.60
CA TYR A 37 1.70 14.78 -1.38
C TYR A 37 0.64 14.13 -0.48
N PRO A 38 -0.41 14.87 -0.08
CA PRO A 38 -1.42 14.38 0.85
C PRO A 38 -2.15 13.14 0.35
N ARG A 39 -2.35 12.16 1.24
CA ARG A 39 -2.89 10.83 0.92
C ARG A 39 -4.36 10.84 0.50
N LYS A 40 -5.18 11.73 1.07
CA LYS A 40 -6.61 11.86 0.75
C LYS A 40 -7.37 10.54 0.93
N GLN A 41 -7.30 9.95 2.11
CA GLN A 41 -7.95 8.66 2.42
C GLN A 41 -7.46 7.52 1.50
N TRP A 42 -6.16 7.49 1.21
CA TRP A 42 -5.54 6.55 0.28
C TRP A 42 -5.81 5.10 0.67
N SER A 43 -5.74 4.76 1.96
CA SER A 43 -5.96 3.37 2.41
C SER A 43 -7.36 2.87 2.04
N SER A 44 -8.39 3.71 2.22
CA SER A 44 -9.77 3.40 1.81
C SER A 44 -9.90 3.31 0.28
N CYS A 45 -9.27 4.24 -0.44
CA CYS A 45 -9.25 4.26 -1.90
C CYS A 45 -8.66 2.96 -2.47
N PHE A 46 -7.46 2.58 -2.04
CA PHE A 46 -6.75 1.44 -2.58
C PHE A 46 -7.37 0.11 -2.15
N ALA A 47 -7.86 -0.02 -0.91
CA ALA A 47 -8.66 -1.18 -0.51
C ALA A 47 -9.91 -1.34 -1.38
N GLY A 48 -10.57 -0.22 -1.75
CA GLY A 48 -11.68 -0.21 -2.71
C GLY A 48 -11.27 -0.67 -4.11
N VAL A 49 -10.08 -0.27 -4.59
CA VAL A 49 -9.52 -0.74 -5.86
C VAL A 49 -9.31 -2.25 -5.85
N ILE A 50 -8.72 -2.82 -4.79
CA ILE A 50 -8.52 -4.28 -4.69
C ILE A 50 -9.84 -5.04 -4.69
N ARG A 51 -10.83 -4.58 -3.91
CA ARG A 51 -12.16 -5.23 -3.91
C ARG A 51 -12.83 -5.16 -5.28
N LYS A 52 -12.74 -4.01 -5.96
CA LYS A 52 -13.28 -3.85 -7.32
C LYS A 52 -12.55 -4.73 -8.33
N GLU A 53 -11.23 -4.80 -8.24
CA GLU A 53 -10.38 -5.66 -9.09
C GLU A 53 -10.80 -7.12 -8.96
N ASN A 54 -10.84 -7.65 -7.74
CA ASN A 54 -11.19 -9.05 -7.48
C ASN A 54 -12.65 -9.34 -7.83
N GLY A 55 -13.58 -8.41 -7.56
CA GLY A 55 -14.99 -8.58 -7.90
C GLY A 55 -15.26 -8.57 -9.41
N LEU A 56 -14.54 -7.75 -10.19
CA LEU A 56 -14.66 -7.73 -11.65
C LEU A 56 -13.86 -8.84 -12.33
N LYS A 57 -12.75 -9.25 -11.71
CA LYS A 57 -11.78 -10.19 -12.28
C LYS A 57 -11.34 -11.19 -11.20
N PRO A 58 -12.20 -12.17 -10.87
CA PRO A 58 -11.85 -13.21 -9.88
C PRO A 58 -10.68 -14.11 -10.31
N TRP A 59 -10.24 -14.02 -11.57
CA TRP A 59 -9.06 -14.72 -12.09
C TRP A 59 -7.79 -13.84 -12.11
N ALA A 60 -7.86 -12.58 -11.68
CA ALA A 60 -6.72 -11.68 -11.71
C ALA A 60 -5.65 -12.08 -10.68
N HIS A 61 -4.40 -11.69 -10.92
CA HIS A 61 -3.30 -11.96 -10.01
C HIS A 61 -3.51 -11.33 -8.61
N SER A 62 -4.29 -10.26 -8.49
CA SER A 62 -4.57 -9.62 -7.19
C SER A 62 -5.23 -10.56 -6.17
N THR A 63 -5.91 -11.61 -6.62
CA THR A 63 -6.51 -12.60 -5.71
C THR A 63 -5.47 -13.42 -4.95
N THR A 64 -4.22 -13.53 -5.45
CA THR A 64 -3.14 -14.24 -4.75
C THR A 64 -2.68 -13.52 -3.47
N LEU A 65 -3.10 -12.26 -3.27
CA LEU A 65 -2.78 -11.50 -2.06
C LEU A 65 -3.76 -11.80 -0.91
N GLY A 66 -4.85 -12.54 -1.18
CA GLY A 66 -5.97 -12.75 -0.27
C GLY A 66 -7.08 -11.75 -0.54
N GLU A 67 -8.30 -12.24 -0.79
CA GLU A 67 -9.43 -11.41 -1.23
C GLU A 67 -9.89 -10.42 -0.14
N GLU A 68 -9.84 -10.83 1.12
CA GLU A 68 -10.16 -9.96 2.27
C GLU A 68 -8.95 -9.66 3.13
N GLU A 69 -7.96 -10.55 3.18
CA GLU A 69 -6.76 -10.38 3.99
C GLU A 69 -5.95 -9.16 3.56
N PHE A 70 -5.77 -8.96 2.26
CA PHE A 70 -4.99 -7.83 1.76
C PHE A 70 -5.72 -6.49 1.91
N PRO A 71 -7.01 -6.33 1.53
CA PRO A 71 -7.77 -5.13 1.87
C PRO A 71 -7.79 -4.82 3.37
N ALA A 72 -7.95 -5.83 4.23
CA ALA A 72 -7.90 -5.63 5.68
C ALA A 72 -6.52 -5.14 6.14
N LYS A 73 -5.44 -5.68 5.57
CA LYS A 73 -4.07 -5.22 5.85
C LYS A 73 -3.84 -3.77 5.42
N ILE A 74 -4.39 -3.35 4.28
CA ILE A 74 -4.34 -1.95 3.82
C ILE A 74 -5.07 -1.04 4.81
N MET A 75 -6.30 -1.40 5.17
CA MET A 75 -7.10 -0.62 6.12
C MET A 75 -6.49 -0.59 7.54
N GLY A 76 -5.68 -1.59 7.88
CA GLY A 76 -4.95 -1.69 9.15
C GLY A 76 -3.57 -1.02 9.15
N ASN A 77 -3.23 -0.22 8.13
CA ASN A 77 -1.93 0.44 8.02
C ASN A 77 -1.73 1.52 9.11
N LYS A 78 -1.11 1.13 10.23
CA LYS A 78 -0.85 2.01 11.38
C LYS A 78 0.19 3.08 11.10
N LEU A 79 1.18 2.80 10.24
CA LEU A 79 2.22 3.76 9.89
C LEU A 79 1.61 4.99 9.21
N MET A 80 0.67 4.76 8.29
CA MET A 80 0.11 5.83 7.48
C MET A 80 -1.14 6.49 8.08
N ALA A 81 -1.73 5.92 9.13
CA ALA A 81 -2.94 6.44 9.77
C ALA A 81 -2.87 7.93 10.19
N PRO A 82 -1.73 8.48 10.67
CA PRO A 82 -1.62 9.91 10.98
C PRO A 82 -1.70 10.85 9.76
N TYR A 83 -1.59 10.32 8.53
CA TYR A 83 -1.47 11.10 7.29
C TYR A 83 -2.68 10.95 6.34
N GLU A 84 -3.74 10.24 6.76
CA GLU A 84 -4.94 9.95 5.95
C GLU A 84 -5.86 11.15 5.70
#